data_AF-A0A6V8P8J8-F1
#
_entry.id   AF-A0A6V8P8J8-F1
#
_cell.length_a   1.000
_cell.length_b   1.000
_cell.length_c   1.000
_cell.angle_alpha   90.00
_cell.angle_beta   90.00
_cell.angle_gamma   90.00
#
_symmetry.space_group_name_H-M   'P 1'
#
loop_
_entity.id
_entity.type
_entity.pdbx_description
1 polymer ?
#
loop_
_entity_poly.entity_id
_entity_poly.type
_entity_poly.pdbx_seq_one_letter_code
_entity_poly.pdbx_strand_id
1 'polypeptide(L)' 'MRKANQLMDGGIVAIGNGPTALFEVCDLVRKGKARPALIIGVPVGFVGAAESKKELITLPVPFITNQGGKG' A
#
# COMPACT_ATOMS: atom_id res chain seq x y z
N MET A 1 8.84 -0.83 6.03
CA MET A 1 8.42 -2.11 5.41
C MET A 1 9.41 -3.26 5.62
N ARG A 2 10.73 -3.07 5.51
CA ARG A 2 11.74 -4.16 5.58
C ARG A 2 11.58 -5.16 6.75
N LYS A 3 11.31 -4.70 7.96
CA LYS A 3 11.08 -5.60 9.13
C LYS A 3 9.76 -6.38 9.03
N ALA A 4 8.73 -5.78 8.46
CA ALA A 4 7.40 -6.38 8.35
C ALA A 4 7.25 -7.29 7.13
N ASN A 5 8.21 -7.29 6.20
CA ASN A 5 8.09 -8.01 4.92
C ASN A 5 7.78 -9.50 5.11
N GLN A 6 8.39 -10.12 6.13
CA GLN A 6 8.19 -11.54 6.47
C GLN A 6 6.77 -11.85 6.99
N LEU A 7 5.99 -10.83 7.35
CA LEU A 7 4.63 -10.96 7.88
C LEU A 7 3.57 -10.57 6.84
N MET A 8 3.96 -10.14 5.64
CA MET A 8 3.02 -9.63 4.64
C MET A 8 2.33 -10.75 3.87
N ASP A 9 3.00 -11.88 3.65
CA ASP A 9 2.45 -12.96 2.84
C ASP A 9 1.22 -13.56 3.51
N GLY A 10 0.08 -13.52 2.80
CA GLY A 10 -1.23 -13.91 3.32
C GLY A 10 -1.82 -12.99 4.39
N GLY A 11 -1.10 -11.93 4.80
CA GLY A 11 -1.54 -10.98 5.81
C GLY A 11 -2.37 -9.82 5.27
N ILE A 12 -2.91 -9.02 6.18
CA ILE A 12 -3.55 -7.73 5.86
C ILE A 12 -2.54 -6.61 6.15
N VAL A 13 -2.22 -5.82 5.14
CA VAL A 13 -1.31 -4.67 5.26
C VAL A 13 -2.11 -3.39 5.33
N ALA A 14 -2.11 -2.70 6.47
CA ALA A 14 -2.84 -1.45 6.67
C ALA A 14 -1.89 -0.24 6.76
N ILE A 15 -2.05 0.72 5.85
CA ILE A 15 -1.28 1.96 5.78
C ILE A 15 -2.25 3.14 5.85
N GLY A 16 -2.33 3.80 7.02
CA GLY A 16 -3.22 4.95 7.25
C GLY A 16 -2.55 6.32 7.29
N ASN A 17 -1.22 6.39 7.22
CA ASN A 17 -0.50 7.66 7.33
C ASN A 17 0.55 7.81 6.22
N GLY A 18 1.65 7.06 6.27
CA GLY A 18 2.80 7.30 5.39
C GLY A 18 2.56 6.92 3.93
N PRO A 19 2.50 7.87 2.97
CA PRO A 19 2.41 7.55 1.55
C PRO A 19 3.62 6.75 1.04
N THR A 20 4.81 7.06 1.58
CA THR A 20 6.06 6.34 1.29
C THR A 20 6.00 4.87 1.71
N ALA A 21 5.26 4.55 2.77
CA ALA A 21 5.06 3.16 3.16
C ALA A 21 4.15 2.43 2.16
N LEU A 22 3.11 3.10 1.64
CA LEU A 22 2.26 2.52 0.60
C LEU A 22 3.03 2.33 -0.71
N PHE A 23 3.84 3.31 -1.12
CA PHE A 23 4.74 3.16 -2.28
C PHE A 23 5.66 1.94 -2.16
N GLU A 24 6.31 1.77 -1.00
CA GLU A 24 7.20 0.63 -0.77
C GLU A 24 6.45 -0.72 -0.79
N VAL A 25 5.23 -0.78 -0.25
CA VAL A 25 4.38 -1.99 -0.36
C VAL A 25 4.09 -2.29 -1.83
N CYS A 26 3.68 -1.27 -2.59
CA CYS A 26 3.36 -1.44 -4.01
C CYS A 26 4.56 -1.94 -4.81
N ASP A 27 5.75 -1.40 -4.54
CA ASP A 27 6.99 -1.84 -5.16
C ASP A 27 7.35 -3.29 -4.80
N LEU A 28 7.21 -3.68 -3.53
CA LEU A 28 7.46 -5.05 -3.07
C LEU A 28 6.50 -6.06 -3.72
N VAL A 29 5.22 -5.72 -3.81
CA VAL A 29 4.21 -6.55 -4.50
C VAL A 29 4.54 -6.68 -5.99
N ARG A 30 4.85 -5.57 -6.67
CA ARG A 30 5.22 -5.57 -8.09
C ARG A 30 6.46 -6.42 -8.37
N LYS A 31 7.43 -6.41 -7.45
CA LYS A 31 8.65 -7.24 -7.51
C LYS A 31 8.43 -8.69 -7.10
N GLY A 32 7.21 -9.09 -6.73
CA GLY A 32 6.90 -10.44 -6.26
C GLY A 32 7.53 -10.79 -4.91
N LYS A 33 7.94 -9.79 -4.12
CA LYS A 33 8.61 -9.96 -2.82
C LYS A 33 7.66 -9.93 -1.61
N ALA A 34 6.40 -9.62 -1.87
CA ALA A 34 5.31 -9.65 -0.89
C ALA A 34 4.01 -10.06 -1.57
N ARG A 35 3.20 -10.87 -0.89
CA ARG A 35 1.89 -11.36 -1.38
C ARG A 35 0.80 -11.18 -0.31
N PRO A 36 0.40 -9.93 0.01
CA PRO A 36 -0.69 -9.67 0.94
C PRO A 36 -2.00 -10.30 0.49
N ALA A 37 -2.81 -10.75 1.44
CA ALA A 37 -4.20 -11.14 1.17
C ALA A 37 -5.08 -9.90 0.92
N LEU A 38 -4.73 -8.76 1.54
CA LEU A 38 -5.43 -7.49 1.40
C LEU A 38 -4.49 -6.32 1.73
N ILE A 39 -4.62 -5.21 0.99
CA ILE A 39 -3.97 -3.95 1.33
C ILE A 39 -5.03 -2.88 1.63
N ILE A 40 -5.00 -2.28 2.82
CA ILE A 40 -5.79 -1.10 3.18
C ILE A 40 -4.85 0.11 3.06
N GLY A 41 -4.93 0.82 1.94
CA GLY A 41 -4.08 1.98 1.64
C GLY A 41 -4.88 3.27 1.73
N VAL A 42 -4.92 3.88 2.91
CA VAL A 42 -5.61 5.14 3.19
C VAL A 42 -4.66 6.21 3.77
N PRO A 43 -3.47 6.45 3.19
CA PRO A 43 -2.61 7.53 3.65
C PRO A 43 -3.26 8.90 3.40
N VAL A 44 -3.14 9.78 4.40
CA VAL A 44 -3.54 11.19 4.31
C VAL A 44 -2.34 12.05 3.92
N GLY A 45 -2.59 13.12 3.16
CA GLY A 45 -1.57 14.15 2.92
C GLY A 45 -1.76 14.93 1.63
N PHE A 46 -0.98 16.00 1.52
CA PHE A 46 -0.93 16.85 0.32
C PHE A 46 0.17 16.42 -0.66
N VAL A 47 1.10 15.56 -0.23
CA VAL A 47 2.23 15.09 -1.05
C VAL A 47 2.24 13.56 -1.06
N GLY A 48 2.11 12.96 -2.24
CA GLY A 48 2.27 11.51 -2.45
C GLY A 48 1.07 10.66 -2.02
N ALA A 49 0.12 11.19 -1.24
CA ALA A 49 -1.06 10.43 -0.79
C ALA A 49 -1.93 10.01 -1.97
N ALA A 50 -2.28 10.94 -2.87
CA ALA A 50 -3.10 10.62 -4.03
C ALA A 50 -2.35 9.70 -5.01
N GLU A 51 -1.06 9.92 -5.20
CA GLU A 51 -0.20 9.18 -6.12
C GLU A 51 0.03 7.73 -5.65
N SER A 52 0.32 7.53 -4.37
CA SER A 52 0.51 6.18 -3.80
C SER A 52 -0.76 5.33 -3.87
N LYS A 53 -1.93 5.94 -3.67
CA LYS A 53 -3.23 5.28 -3.83
C LYS A 53 -3.55 4.96 -5.29
N LYS A 54 -3.18 5.83 -6.23
CA LYS A 54 -3.25 5.52 -7.68
C LYS A 54 -2.37 4.33 -8.03
N GLU A 55 -1.18 4.24 -7.45
CA GLU A 55 -0.29 3.11 -7.68
C GLU A 55 -0.87 1.80 -7.14
N LEU A 56 -1.46 1.82 -5.94
CA LEU A 56 -2.13 0.66 -5.35
C LEU A 56 -3.22 0.08 -6.26
N ILE A 57 -4.02 0.94 -6.90
CA ILE A 57 -5.12 0.54 -7.79
C ILE A 57 -4.63 -0.27 -9.00
N THR A 58 -3.35 -0.12 -9.40
CA THR A 58 -2.77 -0.84 -10.54
C THR A 58 -2.35 -2.28 -10.23
N LEU A 59 -2.36 -2.69 -8.96
CA LEU A 59 -1.80 -3.97 -8.53
C LEU A 59 -2.83 -5.10 -8.61
N PRO A 60 -2.38 -6.33 -8.94
CA PRO A 60 -3.25 -7.52 -8.97
C PRO A 60 -3.44 -8.12 -7.56
N VAL A 61 -3.72 -7.28 -6.55
CA VAL A 61 -3.93 -7.68 -5.15
C VAL A 61 -5.21 -7.02 -4.64
N PRO A 62 -6.07 -7.72 -3.87
CA PRO A 62 -7.24 -7.08 -3.26
C PRO A 62 -6.85 -5.86 -2.43
N PHE A 63 -7.62 -4.76 -2.56
CA PHE A 63 -7.32 -3.52 -1.84
C PHE A 63 -8.57 -2.75 -1.40
N ILE A 64 -8.39 -1.89 -0.40
CA ILE A 64 -9.32 -0.83 0.01
C ILE A 64 -8.55 0.50 0.01
N THR A 65 -9.09 1.51 -0.65
CA THR A 65 -8.51 2.85 -0.71
C THR A 65 -9.58 3.90 -0.99
N ASN A 66 -9.27 5.17 -0.71
CA ASN A 66 -10.05 6.32 -1.13
C ASN A 66 -9.26 7.17 -2.14
N GLN A 67 -9.95 8.06 -2.87
CA GLN A 67 -9.28 8.95 -3.84
C GLN A 67 -8.87 10.29 -3.23
N GLY A 68 -7.89 10.96 -3.86
CA GLY A 68 -7.41 12.29 -3.45
C GLY A 68 -6.48 12.27 -2.24
N GLY A 69 -6.32 13.40 -1.54
CA GLY A 69 -5.39 13.55 -0.42
C GLY A 69 -5.93 13.18 0.97
N LYS A 70 -7.22 12.81 1.07
CA LYS A 70 -7.82 12.41 2.36
C LYS A 70 -7.35 11.01 2.74
N GLY A 71 -7.24 10.75 4.04
CA GLY A 71 -7.17 9.40 4.60
C GLY A 71 -8.57 8.85 4.76
#